data_AF-A0A0F9JE11-F1
#
_entry.id   AF-A0A0F9JE11-F1
#
_cell.length_a   1.000
_cell.length_b   1.000
_cell.length_c   1.000
_cell.angle_alpha   90.00
_cell.angle_beta   90.00
_cell.angle_gamma   90.00
#
_symmetry.space_group_name_H-M   'P 1'
#
loop_
_entity.id
_entity.type
_entity.pdbx_description
1 polymer ?
#
loop_
_entity_poly.entity_id
_entity_poly.type
_entity_poly.pdbx_seq_one_letter_code
_entity_poly.pdbx_strand_id
1 'polypeptide(L)'
;MKILLLSPHVDDVELMCAGSICKWISKGYEIHVLCFSCAQENNYGFEMKSEWALAMETLGVRHRTLIVLIARMFPDYSQTICETLL
;
A
#
# COMPACT_ATOMS: atom_id res chain seq x y z
N MET A 1 -14.46 12.87 2.13
CA MET A 1 -14.17 12.11 0.89
C MET A 1 -13.23 10.98 1.24
N LYS A 2 -13.44 9.78 0.68
CA LYS A 2 -12.57 8.61 0.89
C LYS A 2 -11.83 8.27 -0.39
N ILE A 3 -10.54 7.97 -0.30
CA ILE A 3 -9.70 7.56 -1.43
C ILE A 3 -9.01 6.25 -1.07
N LEU A 4 -9.12 5.25 -1.94
CA LEU A 4 -8.37 4.00 -1.86
C LEU A 4 -7.25 4.01 -2.90
N LEU A 5 -6.02 3.83 -2.43
CA LEU A 5 -4.83 3.68 -3.26
C LEU A 5 -4.45 2.20 -3.30
N LEU A 6 -4.38 1.65 -4.49
CA LEU A 6 -4.00 0.26 -4.75
C LEU A 6 -2.60 0.23 -5.34
N SER A 7 -1.73 -0.57 -4.76
CA SER A 7 -0.31 -0.62 -5.13
C SER A 7 0.19 -2.05 -5.28
N PRO A 8 0.89 -2.37 -6.37
CA PRO A 8 1.60 -3.64 -6.50
C PRO A 8 2.63 -3.85 -5.38
N HIS A 9 3.47 -2.85 -5.11
CA HIS A 9 4.59 -2.95 -4.16
C HIS A 9 4.54 -1.87 -3.09
N VAL A 10 5.28 -2.12 -2.00
CA VAL A 10 5.31 -1.30 -0.78
C VAL A 10 6.00 0.07 -0.95
N ASP A 11 6.43 0.43 -2.14
CA ASP A 11 7.09 1.71 -2.43
C ASP A 11 6.38 2.53 -3.51
N ASP A 12 5.49 1.93 -4.32
CA ASP A 12 4.89 2.63 -5.46
C ASP A 12 4.02 3.82 -5.00
N VAL A 13 3.34 3.72 -3.86
CA VAL A 13 2.45 4.80 -3.35
C VAL A 13 3.26 6.04 -2.99
N GLU A 14 4.34 5.84 -2.24
CA GLU A 14 5.27 6.89 -1.87
C GLU A 14 5.88 7.55 -3.10
N LEU A 15 6.41 6.74 -4.01
CA LEU A 15 7.14 7.22 -5.19
C LEU A 15 6.23 7.94 -6.19
N MET A 16 5.00 7.47 -6.38
CA MET A 16 4.11 7.98 -7.42
C MET A 16 3.15 9.05 -6.94
N CYS A 17 2.72 9.03 -5.67
CA CYS A 17 1.60 9.87 -5.24
C CYS A 17 1.70 10.49 -3.83
N ALA A 18 2.86 10.45 -3.17
CA ALA A 18 3.06 11.11 -1.86
C ALA A 18 2.59 12.58 -1.82
N GLY A 19 2.93 13.38 -2.85
CA GLY A 19 2.51 14.78 -2.92
C GLY A 19 0.99 14.96 -2.97
N SER A 20 0.29 14.06 -3.67
CA SER A 20 -1.18 14.05 -3.74
C SER A 20 -1.80 13.63 -2.41
N ILE A 21 -1.22 12.62 -1.74
CA ILE A 21 -1.64 12.18 -0.41
C ILE A 21 -1.58 13.34 0.59
N CYS A 22 -0.45 14.04 0.67
CA CYS A 22 -0.29 15.21 1.56
C CYS A 22 -1.34 16.29 1.25
N LYS A 23 -1.61 16.54 -0.04
CA LYS A 23 -2.63 17.51 -0.47
C LYS A 23 -4.05 17.06 -0.10
N TRP A 24 -4.39 15.79 -0.20
CA TRP A 24 -5.72 15.29 0.15
C TRP A 24 -5.93 15.25 1.67
N ILE A 25 -4.92 14.82 2.42
CA ILE A 25 -4.97 14.82 3.89
C ILE A 25 -5.13 16.24 4.44
N SER A 26 -4.41 17.23 3.89
CA SER A 26 -4.58 18.64 4.31
C SER A 26 -5.97 19.21 4.01
N LYS A 27 -6.72 18.59 3.09
CA LYS A 27 -8.13 18.89 2.82
C LYS A 27 -9.13 18.08 3.66
N GLY A 28 -8.64 17.27 4.61
CA GLY A 28 -9.46 16.42 5.48
C GLY A 28 -10.01 15.16 4.80
N TYR A 29 -9.34 14.66 3.75
CA TYR A 29 -9.77 13.43 3.07
C TYR A 29 -9.23 12.21 3.82
N GLU A 30 -10.00 11.12 3.81
CA GLU A 30 -9.62 9.85 4.40
C GLU A 30 -8.91 8.99 3.35
N ILE A 31 -7.65 8.65 3.61
CA ILE A 31 -6.81 7.89 2.69
C ILE A 31 -6.66 6.46 3.22
N HIS A 32 -6.97 5.50 2.36
CA HIS A 32 -6.73 4.08 2.55
C HIS A 32 -5.67 3.62 1.56
N VAL A 33 -4.68 2.88 2.04
CA VAL A 33 -3.65 2.29 1.18
C VAL A 33 -3.73 0.78 1.29
N LEU A 34 -3.83 0.10 0.16
CA LEU A 34 -3.73 -1.35 0.07
C LEU A 34 -2.60 -1.71 -0.88
N CYS A 35 -1.62 -2.43 -0.33
CA CYS A 35 -0.47 -2.93 -1.06
C CYS A 35 -0.57 -4.45 -1.23
N PHE A 36 -0.25 -4.95 -2.42
CA PHE A 36 -0.41 -6.37 -2.77
C PHE A 36 0.80 -7.23 -2.51
N SER A 37 2.01 -6.66 -2.47
CA SER A 37 3.21 -7.45 -2.25
C SER A 37 4.26 -6.65 -1.50
N CYS A 38 4.97 -7.36 -0.63
CA CYS A 38 6.27 -6.96 -0.15
C CYS A 38 7.25 -7.99 -0.73
N ALA A 39 8.44 -7.59 -1.17
CA ALA A 39 9.37 -8.50 -1.84
C ALA A 39 9.80 -9.65 -0.90
N GLN A 40 9.04 -10.75 -0.90
CA GLN A 40 9.28 -11.89 -0.01
C GLN A 40 10.42 -12.78 -0.49
N GLU A 41 10.75 -12.73 -1.78
CA GLU A 41 11.77 -13.58 -2.39
C GLU A 41 13.20 -13.09 -2.12
N ASN A 42 13.35 -11.92 -1.49
CA ASN A 42 14.65 -11.39 -1.09
C ASN A 42 14.81 -11.44 0.44
N ASN A 43 16.06 -11.43 0.92
CA ASN A 43 16.38 -11.43 2.35
C ASN A 43 15.98 -10.12 3.08
N TYR A 44 15.27 -9.19 2.42
CA TYR A 44 14.98 -7.83 2.90
C TYR A 44 13.49 -7.56 3.16
N GLY A 45 12.61 -8.57 3.00
CA GLY A 45 11.17 -8.37 3.10
C GLY A 45 10.68 -7.87 4.48
N PHE A 46 11.44 -8.10 5.55
CA PHE A 46 11.12 -7.60 6.89
C PHE A 46 11.44 -6.11 7.04
N GLU A 47 12.61 -5.70 6.56
CA GLU A 47 13.08 -4.32 6.52
C GLU A 47 12.13 -3.47 5.68
N MET A 48 11.79 -3.93 4.47
CA MET A 48 10.88 -3.22 3.55
C MET A 48 9.49 -3.01 4.15
N LYS A 49 8.97 -3.98 4.91
CA LYS A 49 7.68 -3.82 5.61
C LYS A 49 7.75 -2.74 6.70
N SER A 50 8.88 -2.65 7.39
CA SER A 50 9.11 -1.64 8.43
C SER A 50 9.29 -0.25 7.83
N GLU A 51 10.03 -0.15 6.73
CA GLU A 51 10.18 1.08 5.94
C GLU A 51 8.83 1.59 5.43
N TRP A 52 8.02 0.71 4.85
CA TRP A 52 6.67 1.05 4.39
C TRP A 52 5.76 1.53 5.52
N ALA A 53 5.77 0.84 6.67
CA ALA A 53 4.98 1.25 7.82
C ALA A 53 5.36 2.66 8.29
N LEU A 54 6.67 2.96 8.33
CA LEU A 54 7.20 4.27 8.69
C LEU A 54 6.85 5.34 7.65
N ALA A 55 6.94 5.01 6.35
CA ALA A 55 6.61 5.92 5.28
C ALA A 55 5.11 6.28 5.27
N MET A 56 4.22 5.30 5.45
CA MET A 56 2.79 5.53 5.60
C MET A 56 2.45 6.40 6.81
N GLU A 57 3.11 6.17 7.95
CA GLU A 57 2.98 7.02 9.14
C GLU A 57 3.46 8.45 8.86
N THR A 58 4.60 8.61 8.19
CA THR A 58 5.18 9.90 7.82
C THR A 58 4.24 10.69 6.89
N LEU A 59 3.57 10.00 5.95
CA LEU A 59 2.57 10.61 5.07
C LEU A 59 1.24 10.92 5.77
N GLY A 60 1.04 10.47 7.01
CA GLY A 60 -0.20 10.64 7.76
C GLY A 60 -1.32 9.66 7.39
N VAL A 61 -0.99 8.56 6.72
CA VAL A 61 -1.95 7.52 6.32
C VAL A 61 -2.29 6.63 7.52
N ARG A 62 -3.55 6.69 7.95
CA ARG A 62 -4.06 5.94 9.11
C ARG A 62 -4.58 4.55 8.77
N HIS A 63 -5.08 4.35 7.56
CA HIS A 63 -5.67 3.09 7.11
C HIS A 63 -4.76 2.46 6.07
N ARG A 64 -4.02 1.43 6.47
CA ARG A 64 -3.08 0.73 5.58
C ARG A 64 -3.19 -0.78 5.75
N THR A 65 -3.24 -1.48 4.64
CA THR A 65 -3.32 -2.94 4.58
C THR A 65 -2.23 -3.45 3.63
N LEU A 66 -1.46 -4.42 4.09
CA LEU A 66 -0.52 -5.15 3.24
C LEU A 66 -1.06 -6.56 3.07
N ILE A 67 -1.51 -6.87 1.86
CA ILE A 67 -1.67 -8.25 1.41
C ILE A 67 -0.29 -8.71 0.95
N VAL A 68 0.09 -9.92 1.31
CA VAL A 68 1.41 -10.44 0.96
C VAL A 68 1.24 -11.50 -0.11
N LEU A 69 1.27 -11.07 -1.36
CA LEU A 69 1.22 -11.92 -2.54
C LEU A 69 2.62 -12.08 -3.13
N ILE A 70 2.83 -13.22 -3.79
CA ILE A 70 4.03 -13.43 -4.61
C ILE A 70 3.95 -12.51 -5.82
N ALA A 71 4.97 -11.68 -6.00
CA ALA A 71 5.04 -10.77 -7.14
C ALA A 71 4.92 -11.56 -8.46
N ARG A 72 4.25 -10.99 -9.47
CA ARG A 72 3.99 -11.60 -10.79
C ARG A 72 2.99 -12.76 -10.83
N MET A 73 2.46 -13.19 -9.68
CA MET A 73 1.39 -14.20 -9.59
C MET A 73 0.00 -13.56 -9.37
N PHE A 74 -0.14 -12.26 -9.67
CA PHE A 74 -1.38 -11.50 -9.45
C PHE A 74 -2.66 -12.17 -10.00
N PRO A 75 -2.67 -12.73 -11.23
CA PRO A 75 -3.88 -13.38 -11.76
C PRO A 75 -4.42 -14.50 -10.86
N ASP A 76 -3.52 -15.22 -10.19
CA ASP A 76 -3.86 -16.37 -9.35
C ASP A 76 -4.52 -15.95 -8.02
N TYR A 77 -4.35 -14.68 -7.63
CA TYR A 77 -4.89 -14.11 -6.40
C TYR A 77 -6.07 -13.15 -6.63
N SER A 78 -6.55 -13.04 -7.88
CA SER A 78 -7.61 -12.09 -8.26
C SER A 78 -8.87 -12.19 -7.37
N GLN A 79 -9.34 -13.40 -7.07
CA GLN A 79 -10.48 -13.61 -6.18
C GLN A 79 -10.20 -13.14 -4.74
N THR A 80 -9.06 -13.53 -4.17
CA THR A 80 -8.64 -13.11 -2.82
C THR A 80 -8.53 -11.60 -2.71
N ILE A 81 -8.00 -10.95 -3.74
CA ILE A 81 -7.93 -9.49 -3.82
C ILE A 81 -9.34 -8.89 -3.81
N CYS A 82 -10.25 -9.39 -4.66
CA CYS A 82 -11.64 -8.93 -4.69
C CYS A 82 -12.32 -9.08 -3.32
N GLU A 83 -12.17 -10.22 -2.65
CA GLU A 83 -12.76 -10.45 -1.32
C GLU A 83 -12.17 -9.54 -0.24
N THR A 84 -10.89 -9.16 -0.35
CA THR A 84 -10.27 -8.23 0.59
C THR A 84 -10.75 -6.78 0.39
N LEU A 85 -11.29 -6.47 -0.79
CA LEU A 85 -11.82 -5.15 -1.14
C LEU A 85 -13.31 -4.96 -0.80
N LEU A 86 -14.03 -6.04 -0.46
CA LEU A 86 -15.46 -6.05 -0.10
C LEU A 86 -15.67 -5.87 1.41
#